data_AF-A0A2G6KST0-F1
#
_entry.id   AF-A0A2G6KST0-F1
#
_cell.length_a   1.000
_cell.length_b   1.000
_cell.length_c   1.000
_cell.angle_alpha   90.00
_cell.angle_beta   90.00
_cell.angle_gamma   90.00
#
_symmetry.space_group_name_H-M   'P 1'
#
loop_
_entity.id
_entity.type
_entity.pdbx_description
1 polymer ?
#
loop_
_entity_poly.entity_id
_entity_poly.type
_entity_poly.pdbx_seq_one_letter_code
_entity_poly.pdbx_strand_id
1 'polypeptide(L)'
;MLHCYLFEAKAIQSYLFASGKLRDIISASERLDRLIDSTEDCALYKVLENASLESDLIDPEKPESHTLIRFLRCKGGAFYACCNSREPLVTLRSLWTLTIQQLFPSLEFTDALSQGDDLPQALKEGHQLLAANRNTPDVKFPVGKAILARDPRTGKPGVPMSDMAKRASKDEGYCDLDTEHHRQAYQLWDMRGSAALQDNFTPNDLKGRVHYPIDFDHDFNFQNDNTDSSREAIKDMALIHIDGNGLGIILRQLNQVLADKTPEAYRKAFRHFSDALGKATVIAAQRATQFV
;
A
#
# COMPACT_ATOMS: atom_id res chain seq x y z
N MET A 1 24.30 11.99 16.99
CA MET A 1 22.83 11.93 17.03
C MET A 1 22.35 11.21 15.80
N LEU A 2 21.41 10.30 15.97
CA LEU A 2 20.77 9.57 14.89
C LEU A 2 19.41 10.19 14.59
N HIS A 3 19.03 10.23 13.33
CA HIS A 3 17.74 10.75 12.88
C HIS A 3 16.90 9.62 12.30
N CYS A 4 15.59 9.65 12.53
CA CYS A 4 14.66 8.66 12.02
C CYS A 4 13.48 9.32 11.29
N TYR A 5 13.07 8.73 10.18
CA TYR A 5 11.84 9.07 9.47
C TYR A 5 10.94 7.85 9.41
N LEU A 6 9.76 7.96 10.01
CA LEU A 6 8.77 6.89 10.03
C LEU A 6 7.56 7.32 9.21
N PHE A 7 7.04 6.39 8.41
CA PHE A 7 5.85 6.56 7.60
C PHE A 7 4.95 5.33 7.70
N GLU A 8 3.65 5.54 7.85
CA GLU A 8 2.65 4.48 7.87
C GLU A 8 1.39 4.90 7.10
N ALA A 9 1.03 4.14 6.07
CA ALA A 9 -0.28 4.23 5.43
C ALA A 9 -1.37 3.75 6.42
N LYS A 10 -2.50 4.46 6.43
CA LYS A 10 -3.65 4.26 7.31
C LYS A 10 -4.92 4.08 6.50
N ALA A 11 -5.94 3.53 7.16
CA ALA A 11 -7.25 3.33 6.58
C ALA A 11 -7.23 2.62 5.21
N ILE A 12 -6.27 1.69 4.99
CA ILE A 12 -6.10 0.97 3.72
C ILE A 12 -7.41 0.30 3.30
N GLN A 13 -8.13 -0.30 4.25
CA GLN A 13 -9.44 -0.87 4.02
C GLN A 13 -10.41 0.18 3.44
N SER A 14 -10.69 1.25 4.18
CA SER A 14 -11.59 2.32 3.71
C SER A 14 -11.19 2.91 2.37
N TYR A 15 -9.88 3.02 2.09
CA TYR A 15 -9.36 3.47 0.81
C TYR A 15 -9.68 2.50 -0.33
N LEU A 16 -9.42 1.20 -0.16
CA LEU A 16 -9.71 0.17 -1.17
C LEU A 16 -11.20 0.13 -1.52
N PHE A 17 -12.06 0.20 -0.50
CA PHE A 17 -13.51 0.05 -0.66
C PHE A 17 -14.23 1.32 -1.12
N ALA A 18 -13.54 2.44 -1.26
CA ALA A 18 -14.18 3.75 -1.43
C ALA A 18 -15.12 3.83 -2.65
N SER A 19 -14.76 3.24 -3.80
CA SER A 19 -15.59 3.32 -5.01
C SER A 19 -16.65 2.22 -5.09
N GLY A 20 -16.54 1.15 -4.28
CA GLY A 20 -17.44 -0.01 -4.31
C GLY A 20 -17.38 -0.87 -5.59
N LYS A 21 -16.53 -0.56 -6.58
CA LYS A 21 -16.36 -1.40 -7.78
C LYS A 21 -15.15 -2.31 -7.63
N LEU A 22 -15.34 -3.60 -7.92
CA LEU A 22 -14.27 -4.61 -7.83
C LEU A 22 -13.02 -4.23 -8.65
N ARG A 23 -13.18 -3.77 -9.90
CA ARG A 23 -12.04 -3.33 -10.73
C ARG A 23 -11.19 -2.25 -10.07
N ASP A 24 -11.84 -1.28 -9.43
CA ASP A 24 -11.17 -0.15 -8.82
C ASP A 24 -10.47 -0.65 -7.56
N ILE A 25 -11.12 -1.53 -6.78
CA ILE A 25 -10.52 -2.23 -5.64
C ILE A 25 -9.26 -3.01 -6.04
N ILE A 26 -9.32 -3.84 -7.09
CA ILE A 26 -8.18 -4.64 -7.57
C ILE A 26 -7.03 -3.72 -7.94
N SER A 27 -7.31 -2.70 -8.76
CA SER A 27 -6.29 -1.74 -9.17
C SER A 27 -5.74 -0.91 -8.01
N ALA A 28 -6.56 -0.56 -7.02
CA ALA A 28 -6.13 0.13 -5.81
C ALA A 28 -5.18 -0.74 -4.98
N SER A 29 -5.48 -2.04 -4.84
CA SER A 29 -4.64 -3.00 -4.14
C SER A 29 -3.30 -3.19 -4.85
N GLU A 30 -3.33 -3.37 -6.16
CA GLU A 30 -2.14 -3.53 -7.00
C GLU A 30 -1.25 -2.26 -6.96
N ARG A 31 -1.85 -1.07 -6.91
CA ARG A 31 -1.12 0.20 -6.75
C ARG A 31 -0.48 0.31 -5.37
N LEU A 32 -1.19 -0.11 -4.32
CA LEU A 32 -0.69 -0.09 -2.95
C LEU A 32 0.47 -1.08 -2.73
N ASP A 33 0.43 -2.24 -3.38
CA ASP A 33 1.52 -3.22 -3.31
C ASP A 33 2.84 -2.63 -3.84
N ARG A 34 2.77 -1.86 -4.94
CA ARG A 34 3.92 -1.13 -5.51
C ARG A 34 4.29 0.16 -4.78
N LEU A 35 3.59 0.52 -3.70
CA LEU A 35 3.85 1.78 -3.00
C LEU A 35 5.18 1.74 -2.23
N ILE A 36 5.35 0.73 -1.38
CA ILE A 36 6.53 0.56 -0.52
C ILE A 36 6.93 -0.91 -0.59
N ASP A 37 8.09 -1.15 -1.20
CA ASP A 37 8.68 -2.48 -1.33
C ASP A 37 10.22 -2.39 -1.39
N SER A 38 10.89 -3.54 -1.39
CA SER A 38 12.34 -3.73 -1.55
C SER A 38 12.74 -3.94 -3.02
N THR A 39 11.99 -3.37 -3.97
CA THR A 39 12.16 -3.59 -5.42
C THR A 39 12.34 -2.28 -6.17
N GLU A 40 12.99 -2.31 -7.34
CA GLU A 40 13.26 -1.12 -8.15
C GLU A 40 12.00 -0.50 -8.78
N ASP A 41 10.92 -1.28 -8.84
CA ASP A 41 9.64 -0.87 -9.44
C ASP A 41 8.73 -0.15 -8.46
N CYS A 42 9.09 -0.09 -7.17
CA CYS A 42 8.24 0.55 -6.17
C CYS A 42 8.38 2.08 -6.16
N ALA A 43 7.32 2.78 -5.75
CA ALA A 43 7.29 4.24 -5.71
C ALA A 43 8.38 4.82 -4.78
N LEU A 44 8.64 4.15 -3.65
CA LEU A 44 9.70 4.56 -2.72
C LEU A 44 11.09 4.56 -3.38
N TYR A 45 11.42 3.51 -4.14
CA TYR A 45 12.68 3.44 -4.87
C TYR A 45 12.78 4.57 -5.89
N LYS A 46 11.72 4.83 -6.67
CA LYS A 46 11.70 5.91 -7.65
C LYS A 46 11.90 7.28 -7.01
N VAL A 47 11.35 7.53 -5.82
CA VAL A 47 11.61 8.78 -5.07
C VAL A 47 13.08 8.89 -4.67
N LEU A 48 13.67 7.82 -4.14
CA LEU A 48 15.08 7.80 -3.75
C LEU A 48 16.01 8.02 -4.96
N GLU A 49 15.73 7.34 -6.08
CA GLU A 49 16.48 7.45 -7.34
C GLU A 49 16.42 8.87 -7.91
N ASN A 50 15.21 9.43 -8.08
CA ASN A 50 15.04 10.78 -8.64
C ASN A 50 15.63 11.88 -7.75
N ALA A 51 15.64 11.66 -6.42
CA ALA A 51 16.26 12.57 -5.47
C ALA A 51 17.78 12.35 -5.31
N SER A 52 18.36 11.37 -6.00
CA SER A 52 19.77 10.95 -5.84
C SER A 52 20.14 10.65 -4.38
N LEU A 53 19.21 10.06 -3.63
CA LEU A 53 19.39 9.72 -2.22
C LEU A 53 20.04 8.34 -2.07
N GLU A 54 21.17 8.30 -1.38
CA GLU A 54 21.83 7.04 -1.05
C GLU A 54 20.99 6.24 -0.04
N SER A 55 20.65 5.00 -0.40
CA SER A 55 19.94 4.10 0.52
C SER A 55 20.40 2.64 0.42
N ASP A 56 20.04 1.85 1.44
CA ASP A 56 20.20 0.39 1.50
C ASP A 56 18.92 -0.38 1.13
N LEU A 57 17.96 0.27 0.44
CA LEU A 57 16.65 -0.31 0.14
C LEU A 57 16.77 -1.62 -0.68
N ILE A 58 17.64 -1.61 -1.69
CA ILE A 58 17.93 -2.74 -2.60
C ILE A 58 19.18 -3.52 -2.18
N ASP A 59 20.21 -2.82 -1.71
CA ASP A 59 21.49 -3.40 -1.27
C ASP A 59 21.69 -3.21 0.24
N PRO A 60 21.37 -4.22 1.07
CA PRO A 60 21.49 -4.13 2.53
C PRO A 60 22.92 -3.97 3.05
N GLU A 61 23.91 -4.41 2.27
CA GLU A 61 25.34 -4.45 2.66
C GLU A 61 26.12 -3.25 2.12
N LYS A 62 25.42 -2.24 1.59
CA LYS A 62 26.02 -0.98 1.13
C LYS A 62 26.91 -0.36 2.22
N PRO A 63 28.14 0.09 1.90
CA PRO A 63 29.08 0.60 2.89
C PRO A 63 28.55 1.84 3.59
N GLU A 64 28.93 2.00 4.86
CA GLU A 64 28.44 3.09 5.70
C GLU A 64 28.90 4.46 5.16
N SER A 65 27.95 5.39 5.05
CA SER A 65 28.16 6.79 4.65
C SER A 65 27.31 7.69 5.55
N HIS A 66 27.77 8.92 5.79
CA HIS A 66 27.07 9.87 6.65
C HIS A 66 25.68 10.28 6.10
N THR A 67 25.50 10.16 4.78
CA THR A 67 24.25 10.47 4.05
C THR A 67 23.40 9.25 3.73
N LEU A 68 23.88 8.05 4.08
CA LEU A 68 23.20 6.81 3.75
C LEU A 68 21.92 6.64 4.57
N ILE A 69 20.80 6.44 3.88
CA ILE A 69 19.52 6.12 4.49
C ILE A 69 19.43 4.60 4.67
N ARG A 70 19.21 4.17 5.91
CA ARG A 70 19.07 2.78 6.32
C ARG A 70 17.62 2.44 6.62
N PHE A 71 17.04 1.44 5.97
CA PHE A 71 15.64 1.03 6.15
C PHE A 71 15.51 -0.16 7.10
N LEU A 72 14.79 0.05 8.22
CA LEU A 72 14.46 -1.00 9.18
C LEU A 72 13.22 -1.81 8.78
N ARG A 73 12.28 -1.14 8.12
CA ARG A 73 11.00 -1.69 7.65
C ARG A 73 10.69 -1.07 6.29
N CYS A 74 10.10 -1.84 5.37
CA CYS A 74 9.70 -1.40 4.03
C CYS A 74 8.61 -2.29 3.43
N LYS A 75 7.68 -2.77 4.25
CA LYS A 75 6.60 -3.69 3.83
C LYS A 75 5.29 -3.34 4.52
N GLY A 76 4.19 -3.65 3.85
CA GLY A 76 2.83 -3.49 4.37
C GLY A 76 2.43 -2.02 4.51
N GLY A 77 2.75 -1.20 3.52
CA GLY A 77 2.38 0.22 3.49
C GLY A 77 3.10 1.10 4.52
N ALA A 78 4.21 0.63 5.09
CA ALA A 78 4.98 1.39 6.06
C ALA A 78 6.48 1.19 5.86
N PHE A 79 7.25 2.25 6.15
CA PHE A 79 8.70 2.15 6.26
C PHE A 79 9.21 2.97 7.42
N TYR A 80 10.32 2.51 7.99
CA TYR A 80 11.09 3.26 8.97
C TYR A 80 12.52 3.37 8.45
N ALA A 81 13.01 4.60 8.35
CA ALA A 81 14.32 4.94 7.84
C ALA A 81 15.14 5.63 8.93
N CYS A 82 16.44 5.38 9.00
CA CYS A 82 17.37 6.12 9.85
C CYS A 82 18.58 6.60 9.07
N CYS A 83 19.18 7.71 9.52
CA CYS A 83 20.37 8.30 8.93
C CYS A 83 21.15 9.09 9.98
N ASN A 84 22.46 9.18 9.81
CA ASN A 84 23.31 10.02 10.67
C ASN A 84 23.06 11.51 10.36
N SER A 85 22.86 11.86 9.09
CA SER A 85 22.45 13.20 8.68
C SER A 85 20.93 13.37 8.65
N ARG A 86 20.46 14.54 9.09
CA ARG A 86 19.04 14.91 9.03
C ARG A 86 18.57 15.24 7.61
N GLU A 87 19.45 15.85 6.81
CA GLU A 87 19.12 16.42 5.50
C GLU A 87 18.53 15.39 4.52
N PRO A 88 19.13 14.19 4.32
CA PRO A 88 18.55 13.16 3.44
C PRO A 88 17.12 12.77 3.82
N LEU A 89 16.83 12.68 5.13
CA LEU A 89 15.51 12.31 5.63
C LEU A 89 14.47 13.43 5.45
N VAL A 90 14.89 14.70 5.53
CA VAL A 90 14.01 15.85 5.24
C VAL A 90 13.67 15.89 3.76
N THR A 91 14.65 15.68 2.89
CA THR A 91 14.45 15.58 1.43
C THR A 91 13.53 14.43 1.09
N LEU A 92 13.79 13.23 1.65
CA LEU A 92 12.93 12.07 1.49
C LEU A 92 11.50 12.38 1.94
N ARG A 93 11.30 12.93 3.14
CA ARG A 93 9.97 13.28 3.67
C ARG A 93 9.22 14.23 2.75
N SER A 94 9.88 15.28 2.29
CA SER A 94 9.25 16.32 1.46
C SER A 94 8.80 15.78 0.11
N LEU A 95 9.66 15.00 -0.56
CA LEU A 95 9.33 14.39 -1.84
C LEU A 95 8.32 13.24 -1.68
N TRP A 96 8.50 12.40 -0.66
CA TRP A 96 7.62 11.27 -0.39
C TRP A 96 6.18 11.71 -0.12
N THR A 97 5.97 12.69 0.77
CA THR A 97 4.63 13.19 1.10
C THR A 97 3.95 13.82 -0.12
N LEU A 98 4.70 14.58 -0.93
CA LEU A 98 4.19 15.10 -2.21
C LEU A 98 3.82 13.98 -3.19
N THR A 99 4.67 12.96 -3.33
CA THR A 99 4.42 11.80 -4.18
C THR A 99 3.18 11.05 -3.74
N ILE A 100 2.99 10.82 -2.43
CA ILE A 100 1.79 10.18 -1.90
C ILE A 100 0.54 11.01 -2.19
N GLN A 101 0.57 12.31 -1.99
CA GLN A 101 -0.59 13.18 -2.26
C GLN A 101 -0.94 13.25 -3.75
N GLN A 102 0.03 13.09 -4.65
CA GLN A 102 -0.21 13.06 -6.09
C GLN A 102 -0.67 11.69 -6.57
N LEU A 103 -0.06 10.61 -6.11
CA LEU A 103 -0.40 9.27 -6.55
C LEU A 103 -1.69 8.78 -5.85
N PHE A 104 -1.79 8.94 -4.54
CA PHE A 104 -2.89 8.45 -3.69
C PHE A 104 -3.59 9.60 -2.93
N PRO A 105 -4.26 10.55 -3.61
CA PRO A 105 -4.83 11.76 -3.02
C PRO A 105 -5.68 11.56 -1.75
N SER A 106 -6.40 10.44 -1.64
CA SER A 106 -7.28 10.18 -0.49
C SER A 106 -6.75 9.11 0.46
N LEU A 107 -5.57 8.54 0.20
CA LEU A 107 -4.94 7.60 1.13
C LEU A 107 -4.53 8.35 2.37
N GLU A 108 -5.01 7.89 3.52
CA GLU A 108 -4.57 8.42 4.80
C GLU A 108 -3.18 7.88 5.11
N PHE A 109 -2.33 8.72 5.66
CA PHE A 109 -1.03 8.31 6.16
C PHE A 109 -0.66 9.16 7.36
N THR A 110 0.29 8.64 8.13
CA THR A 110 0.93 9.36 9.22
C THR A 110 2.42 9.31 9.03
N ASP A 111 3.09 10.41 9.33
CA ASP A 111 4.54 10.50 9.21
C ASP A 111 5.18 11.26 10.39
N ALA A 112 6.44 10.96 10.67
CA ALA A 112 7.17 11.58 11.78
C ALA A 112 8.67 11.60 11.50
N LEU A 113 9.30 12.76 11.72
CA LEU A 113 10.74 12.93 11.72
C LEU A 113 11.20 13.16 13.17
N SER A 114 12.08 12.30 13.67
CA SER A 114 12.59 12.32 15.05
C SER A 114 14.12 12.21 15.09
N GLN A 115 14.68 12.43 16.27
CA GLN A 115 16.12 12.32 16.52
C GLN A 115 16.38 11.69 17.90
N GLY A 116 17.57 11.15 18.12
CA GLY A 116 17.97 10.57 19.39
C GLY A 116 19.47 10.36 19.50
N ASP A 117 19.95 10.08 20.69
CA ASP A 117 21.36 9.74 20.90
C ASP A 117 21.66 8.34 20.35
N ASP A 118 20.67 7.44 20.45
CA ASP A 118 20.68 6.11 19.87
C ASP A 118 19.41 5.81 19.04
N LEU A 119 19.43 4.66 18.36
CA LEU A 119 18.33 4.21 17.50
C LEU A 119 17.04 3.92 18.28
N PRO A 120 17.05 3.18 19.40
CA PRO A 120 15.83 2.97 20.20
C PRO A 120 15.15 4.26 20.65
N GLN A 121 15.91 5.27 21.10
CA GLN A 121 15.38 6.56 21.53
C GLN A 121 14.73 7.31 20.37
N ALA A 122 15.42 7.40 19.22
CA ALA A 122 14.89 8.07 18.03
C ALA A 122 13.60 7.40 17.51
N LEU A 123 13.53 6.06 17.51
CA LEU A 123 12.34 5.32 17.13
C LEU A 123 11.19 5.50 18.12
N LYS A 124 11.46 5.50 19.42
CA LYS A 124 10.45 5.72 20.46
C LYS A 124 9.80 7.08 20.31
N GLU A 125 10.60 8.13 20.13
CA GLU A 125 10.08 9.48 19.84
C GLU A 125 9.30 9.50 18.53
N GLY A 126 9.81 8.86 17.47
CA GLY A 126 9.13 8.75 16.18
C GLY A 126 7.74 8.13 16.30
N HIS A 127 7.59 7.05 17.07
CA HIS A 127 6.28 6.43 17.32
C HIS A 127 5.32 7.31 18.13
N GLN A 128 5.83 8.08 19.09
CA GLN A 128 5.00 9.06 19.82
C GLN A 128 4.50 10.17 18.89
N LEU A 129 5.37 10.67 18.00
CA LEU A 129 5.02 11.66 16.99
C LEU A 129 4.04 11.11 15.96
N LEU A 130 4.19 9.86 15.50
CA LEU A 130 3.20 9.21 14.63
C LEU A 130 1.82 9.12 15.28
N ALA A 131 1.78 8.75 16.57
CA ALA A 131 0.53 8.68 17.32
C ALA A 131 -0.12 10.06 17.48
N ALA A 132 0.68 11.10 17.69
CA ALA A 132 0.20 12.48 17.73
C ALA A 132 -0.32 12.94 16.35
N ASN A 133 0.45 12.70 15.28
CA ASN A 133 0.09 13.06 13.92
C ASN A 133 -1.22 12.37 13.47
N ARG A 134 -1.46 11.12 13.86
CA ARG A 134 -2.73 10.41 13.62
C ARG A 134 -3.96 11.17 14.14
N ASN A 135 -3.80 11.90 15.24
CA ASN A 135 -4.89 12.64 15.88
C ASN A 135 -4.97 14.10 15.40
N THR A 136 -4.12 14.50 14.46
CA THR A 136 -4.14 15.82 13.86
C THR A 136 -5.01 15.79 12.60
N PRO A 137 -6.05 16.63 12.51
CA PRO A 137 -6.84 16.75 11.29
C PRO A 137 -5.96 17.22 10.13
N ASP A 138 -6.05 16.54 8.99
CA ASP A 138 -5.34 16.92 7.77
C ASP A 138 -6.31 17.35 6.66
N VAL A 139 -5.89 18.31 5.86
CA VAL A 139 -6.66 18.82 4.73
C VAL A 139 -6.43 17.90 3.53
N LYS A 140 -7.47 17.17 3.12
CA LYS A 140 -7.40 16.30 1.95
C LYS A 140 -7.62 17.11 0.67
N PHE A 141 -6.74 16.90 -0.30
CA PHE A 141 -6.83 17.47 -1.64
C PHE A 141 -7.33 16.41 -2.66
N PRO A 142 -8.01 16.82 -3.74
CA PRO A 142 -8.37 18.19 -4.08
C PRO A 142 -9.56 18.73 -3.25
N VAL A 143 -9.51 20.01 -2.88
CA VAL A 143 -10.63 20.69 -2.20
C VAL A 143 -11.66 21.12 -3.24
N GLY A 144 -12.92 20.78 -2.99
CA GLY A 144 -14.03 21.15 -3.86
C GLY A 144 -14.40 22.64 -3.78
N LYS A 145 -14.49 23.30 -4.94
CA LYS A 145 -15.11 24.63 -5.12
C LYS A 145 -16.65 24.60 -5.01
N ALA A 146 -17.29 25.77 -4.97
CA ALA A 146 -18.75 25.90 -4.85
C ALA A 146 -19.53 25.28 -6.04
N ILE A 147 -19.01 25.40 -7.26
CA ILE A 147 -19.61 24.83 -8.47
C ILE A 147 -18.68 23.71 -8.96
N LEU A 148 -19.06 22.47 -8.70
CA LEU A 148 -18.39 21.28 -9.23
C LEU A 148 -19.34 20.08 -9.24
N ALA A 149 -19.10 19.17 -10.18
CA ALA A 149 -19.70 17.84 -10.15
C ALA A 149 -19.00 17.00 -9.07
N ARG A 150 -19.77 16.25 -8.28
CA ARG A 150 -19.24 15.29 -7.31
C ARG A 150 -19.37 13.88 -7.86
N ASP A 151 -18.41 13.04 -7.54
CA ASP A 151 -18.53 11.61 -7.78
C ASP A 151 -19.72 11.06 -6.97
N PRO A 152 -20.68 10.35 -7.61
CA PRO A 152 -21.90 9.91 -6.93
C PRO A 152 -21.65 8.82 -5.88
N ARG A 153 -20.52 8.09 -5.96
CA ARG A 153 -20.18 7.02 -5.02
C ARG A 153 -19.34 7.52 -3.86
N THR A 154 -18.33 8.34 -4.15
CA THR A 154 -17.38 8.80 -3.12
C THR A 154 -17.73 10.16 -2.53
N GLY A 155 -18.59 10.94 -3.19
CA GLY A 155 -18.96 12.32 -2.79
C GLY A 155 -17.82 13.33 -2.95
N LYS A 156 -16.64 12.91 -3.41
CA LYS A 156 -15.46 13.75 -3.64
C LYS A 156 -15.61 14.59 -4.92
N PRO A 157 -14.78 15.62 -5.11
CA PRO A 157 -14.77 16.38 -6.36
C PRO A 157 -14.52 15.48 -7.56
N GLY A 158 -15.41 15.55 -8.56
CA GLY A 158 -15.26 14.85 -9.82
C GLY A 158 -14.23 15.54 -10.71
N VAL A 159 -13.38 14.74 -11.35
CA VAL A 159 -12.43 15.15 -12.38
C VAL A 159 -12.81 14.52 -13.72
N PRO A 160 -12.51 15.18 -14.85
CA PRO A 160 -12.67 14.57 -16.16
C PRO A 160 -11.82 13.31 -16.28
N MET A 161 -12.38 12.25 -16.85
CA MET A 161 -11.61 11.02 -17.08
C MET A 161 -10.63 11.19 -18.23
N SER A 162 -9.39 10.73 -18.05
CA SER A 162 -8.43 10.58 -19.15
C SER A 162 -8.89 9.52 -20.16
N ASP A 163 -8.36 9.57 -21.38
CA ASP A 163 -8.69 8.54 -22.39
C ASP A 163 -8.23 7.14 -21.96
N MET A 164 -7.17 7.05 -21.16
CA MET A 164 -6.73 5.81 -20.54
C MET A 164 -7.79 5.30 -19.56
N ALA A 165 -8.25 6.13 -18.62
CA ALA A 165 -9.28 5.75 -17.66
C ALA A 165 -10.63 5.39 -18.33
N LYS A 166 -11.00 6.07 -19.43
CA LYS A 166 -12.21 5.75 -20.22
C LYS A 166 -12.16 4.36 -20.86
N ARG A 167 -10.98 3.86 -21.23
CA ARG A 167 -10.85 2.48 -21.75
C ARG A 167 -11.16 1.44 -20.67
N ALA A 168 -10.92 1.79 -19.41
CA ALA A 168 -11.30 0.96 -18.27
C ALA A 168 -12.82 0.91 -18.09
N SER A 169 -13.51 2.05 -18.16
CA SER A 169 -14.96 2.15 -17.94
C SER A 169 -15.68 2.71 -19.16
N LYS A 170 -16.51 1.89 -19.80
CA LYS A 170 -17.55 2.41 -20.70
C LYS A 170 -18.56 3.19 -19.81
N ASP A 171 -19.10 4.29 -20.32
CA ASP A 171 -20.28 4.99 -19.79
C ASP A 171 -20.11 6.04 -18.67
N GLU A 172 -18.91 6.32 -18.16
CA GLU A 172 -18.70 7.40 -17.17
C GLU A 172 -17.85 8.55 -17.76
N GLY A 173 -18.34 9.80 -17.66
CA GLY A 173 -17.64 11.00 -18.14
C GLY A 173 -16.68 11.63 -17.13
N TYR A 174 -16.91 11.39 -15.84
CA TYR A 174 -16.12 11.91 -14.72
C TYR A 174 -16.18 10.94 -13.54
N CYS A 175 -15.15 10.97 -12.69
CA CYS A 175 -15.11 10.27 -11.40
C CYS A 175 -14.18 11.03 -10.44
N ASP A 176 -14.06 10.64 -9.18
CA ASP A 176 -13.04 11.24 -8.31
C ASP A 176 -11.61 10.88 -8.73
N LEU A 177 -10.63 11.67 -8.28
CA LEU A 177 -9.24 11.57 -8.73
C LEU A 177 -8.59 10.22 -8.40
N ASP A 178 -8.89 9.61 -7.26
CA ASP A 178 -8.35 8.28 -6.94
C ASP A 178 -8.92 7.21 -7.86
N THR A 179 -10.25 7.23 -8.04
CA THR A 179 -10.94 6.33 -8.98
C THR A 179 -10.41 6.50 -10.41
N GLU A 180 -10.06 7.72 -10.79
CA GLU A 180 -9.44 8.01 -12.09
C GLU A 180 -8.06 7.32 -12.20
N HIS A 181 -7.19 7.48 -11.20
CA HIS A 181 -5.88 6.81 -11.15
C HIS A 181 -5.98 5.28 -11.06
N HIS A 182 -6.95 4.74 -10.32
CA HIS A 182 -7.27 3.31 -10.28
C HIS A 182 -7.53 2.78 -11.69
N ARG A 183 -8.37 3.48 -12.45
CA ARG A 183 -8.73 3.09 -13.82
C ARG A 183 -7.60 3.24 -14.82
N GLN A 184 -6.76 4.27 -14.69
CA GLN A 184 -5.54 4.37 -15.48
C GLN A 184 -4.63 3.16 -15.24
N ALA A 185 -4.36 2.83 -13.97
CA ALA A 185 -3.52 1.69 -13.61
C ALA A 185 -4.11 0.37 -14.11
N TYR A 186 -5.42 0.19 -13.99
CA TYR A 186 -6.13 -1.00 -14.47
C TYR A 186 -5.90 -1.27 -15.98
N GLN A 187 -5.71 -0.21 -16.77
CA GLN A 187 -5.38 -0.33 -18.20
C GLN A 187 -3.88 -0.42 -18.46
N LEU A 188 -3.07 0.42 -17.81
CA LEU A 188 -1.62 0.45 -18.01
C LEU A 188 -0.94 -0.86 -17.63
N TRP A 189 -1.47 -1.57 -16.63
CA TRP A 189 -0.91 -2.83 -16.14
C TRP A 189 -1.65 -4.06 -16.66
N ASP A 190 -2.47 -3.91 -17.71
CA ASP A 190 -3.24 -4.98 -18.34
C ASP A 190 -3.91 -5.95 -17.34
N MET A 191 -4.61 -5.36 -16.35
CA MET A 191 -5.24 -6.13 -15.26
C MET A 191 -6.43 -6.99 -15.72
N ARG A 192 -6.80 -6.91 -17.01
CA ARG A 192 -7.80 -7.81 -17.60
C ARG A 192 -7.20 -9.15 -18.01
N GLY A 193 -5.97 -9.14 -18.52
CA GLY A 193 -5.28 -10.33 -19.01
C GLY A 193 -4.29 -10.92 -18.01
N SER A 194 -3.80 -10.11 -17.07
CA SER A 194 -2.81 -10.51 -16.06
C SER A 194 -3.21 -10.00 -14.68
N ALA A 195 -3.36 -10.89 -13.70
CA ALA A 195 -3.67 -10.51 -12.33
C ALA A 195 -2.36 -10.55 -11.51
N ALA A 196 -1.42 -9.65 -11.80
CA ALA A 196 -0.06 -9.70 -11.27
C ALA A 196 0.01 -9.88 -9.74
N LEU A 197 -0.78 -9.12 -8.97
CA LEU A 197 -0.83 -9.29 -7.52
C LEU A 197 -1.49 -10.60 -7.11
N GLN A 198 -2.57 -11.01 -7.77
CA GLN A 198 -3.24 -12.28 -7.46
C GLN A 198 -2.32 -13.47 -7.74
N ASP A 199 -1.56 -13.43 -8.83
CA ASP A 199 -0.58 -14.45 -9.20
C ASP A 199 0.51 -14.59 -8.14
N ASN A 200 0.92 -13.49 -7.48
CA ASN A 200 1.86 -13.57 -6.37
C ASN A 200 1.34 -14.46 -5.23
N PHE A 201 0.02 -14.45 -4.99
CA PHE A 201 -0.65 -15.24 -3.95
C PHE A 201 -1.26 -16.56 -4.45
N THR A 202 -1.10 -16.88 -5.74
CA THR A 202 -1.64 -18.10 -6.35
C THR A 202 -0.54 -19.14 -6.57
N PRO A 203 -0.74 -20.42 -6.19
CA PRO A 203 0.17 -21.51 -6.51
C PRO A 203 0.49 -21.57 -8.00
N ASN A 204 1.73 -21.96 -8.36
CA ASN A 204 2.19 -21.94 -9.75
C ASN A 204 1.33 -22.78 -10.71
N ASP A 205 0.73 -23.87 -10.22
CA ASP A 205 -0.17 -24.76 -10.95
C ASP A 205 -1.58 -24.20 -11.17
N LEU A 206 -1.95 -23.16 -10.41
CA LEU A 206 -3.25 -22.50 -10.46
C LEU A 206 -3.20 -21.09 -11.08
N LYS A 207 -1.99 -20.56 -11.36
CA LYS A 207 -1.82 -19.28 -12.06
C LYS A 207 -2.51 -19.30 -13.42
N GLY A 208 -3.25 -18.23 -13.73
CA GLY A 208 -4.08 -18.13 -14.94
C GLY A 208 -5.36 -18.97 -14.93
N ARG A 209 -5.54 -19.90 -13.98
CA ARG A 209 -6.81 -20.61 -13.76
C ARG A 209 -7.70 -19.84 -12.80
N VAL A 210 -7.14 -19.43 -11.67
CA VAL A 210 -7.81 -18.55 -10.72
C VAL A 210 -7.69 -17.13 -11.24
N HIS A 211 -8.79 -16.40 -11.31
CA HIS A 211 -8.82 -14.99 -11.69
C HIS A 211 -9.91 -14.27 -10.91
N TYR A 212 -9.77 -12.95 -10.77
CA TYR A 212 -10.87 -12.14 -10.25
C TYR A 212 -12.08 -12.26 -11.18
N PRO A 213 -13.28 -12.52 -10.63
CA PRO A 213 -14.48 -12.57 -11.44
C PRO A 213 -14.82 -11.17 -11.96
N ILE A 214 -14.90 -11.03 -13.27
CA ILE A 214 -15.16 -9.75 -13.92
C ILE A 214 -16.53 -9.72 -14.59
N ASP A 215 -17.15 -10.88 -14.79
CA ASP A 215 -18.46 -11.05 -15.39
C ASP A 215 -19.27 -12.13 -14.65
N PHE A 216 -20.11 -11.71 -13.71
CA PHE A 216 -20.98 -12.65 -12.99
C PHE A 216 -21.98 -13.36 -13.90
N ASP A 217 -22.32 -12.83 -15.06
CA ASP A 217 -23.31 -13.48 -15.92
C ASP A 217 -22.76 -14.75 -16.57
N HIS A 218 -21.44 -14.83 -16.75
CA HIS A 218 -20.78 -15.91 -17.47
C HIS A 218 -19.76 -16.68 -16.61
N ASP A 219 -19.15 -16.05 -15.60
CA ASP A 219 -18.09 -16.64 -14.79
C ASP A 219 -18.62 -17.60 -13.71
N PHE A 220 -19.92 -17.55 -13.38
CA PHE A 220 -20.54 -18.41 -12.36
C PHE A 220 -21.85 -19.05 -12.84
N ASN A 221 -22.02 -20.32 -12.49
CA ASN A 221 -23.28 -21.01 -12.74
C ASN A 221 -24.31 -20.66 -11.67
N PHE A 222 -25.20 -19.73 -12.00
CA PHE A 222 -26.31 -19.30 -11.16
C PHE A 222 -27.61 -20.09 -11.40
N GLN A 223 -27.58 -21.17 -12.22
CA GLN A 223 -28.76 -22.00 -12.44
C GLN A 223 -29.05 -22.88 -11.21
N ASN A 224 -30.21 -22.69 -10.59
CA ASN A 224 -30.72 -23.61 -9.58
C ASN A 224 -31.30 -24.86 -10.27
N ASP A 225 -30.62 -26.00 -10.16
CA ASP A 225 -31.08 -27.29 -10.72
C ASP A 225 -32.40 -27.81 -10.10
N ASN A 226 -33.00 -27.13 -9.12
CA ASN A 226 -34.07 -27.70 -8.31
C ASN A 226 -35.21 -26.77 -7.84
N THR A 227 -35.45 -25.60 -8.44
CA THR A 227 -36.63 -24.81 -8.05
C THR A 227 -37.32 -24.12 -9.22
N ASP A 228 -38.60 -24.47 -9.40
CA ASP A 228 -39.67 -23.84 -10.17
C ASP A 228 -40.02 -22.40 -9.70
N SER A 229 -39.03 -21.66 -9.19
CA SER A 229 -39.20 -20.34 -8.63
C SER A 229 -38.45 -19.32 -9.47
N SER A 230 -39.22 -18.42 -10.08
CA SER A 230 -38.85 -17.17 -10.76
C SER A 230 -38.18 -16.14 -9.83
N ARG A 231 -37.23 -16.56 -9.01
CA ARG A 231 -36.37 -15.67 -8.23
C ARG A 231 -35.05 -15.52 -8.97
N GLU A 232 -34.74 -14.29 -9.35
CA GLU A 232 -33.41 -13.95 -9.89
C GLU A 232 -32.33 -14.41 -8.91
N ALA A 233 -31.27 -14.99 -9.45
CA ALA A 233 -30.12 -15.39 -8.65
C ALA A 233 -29.46 -14.15 -8.01
N ILE A 234 -29.10 -14.27 -6.74
CA ILE A 234 -28.40 -13.20 -6.01
C ILE A 234 -26.95 -13.18 -6.48
N LYS A 235 -26.56 -12.09 -7.15
CA LYS A 235 -25.20 -11.88 -7.71
C LYS A 235 -24.39 -10.91 -6.84
N ASP A 236 -24.44 -11.12 -5.53
CA ASP A 236 -23.70 -10.30 -4.57
C ASP A 236 -22.28 -10.82 -4.41
N MET A 237 -21.33 -9.89 -4.31
CA MET A 237 -19.94 -10.19 -3.97
C MET A 237 -19.60 -9.67 -2.58
N ALA A 238 -19.19 -10.58 -1.71
CA ALA A 238 -18.54 -10.23 -0.47
C ALA A 238 -17.03 -10.14 -0.69
N LEU A 239 -16.44 -9.01 -0.32
CA LEU A 239 -14.99 -8.88 -0.23
C LEU A 239 -14.60 -8.79 1.24
N ILE A 240 -13.78 -9.74 1.67
CA ILE A 240 -13.37 -9.91 3.06
C ILE A 240 -11.92 -9.43 3.20
N HIS A 241 -11.71 -8.41 4.02
CA HIS A 241 -10.38 -8.00 4.43
C HIS A 241 -9.94 -8.82 5.64
N ILE A 242 -8.88 -9.62 5.50
CA ILE A 242 -8.31 -10.44 6.58
C ILE A 242 -6.97 -9.82 6.97
N ASP A 243 -6.91 -9.24 8.17
CA ASP A 243 -5.66 -8.75 8.76
C ASP A 243 -5.06 -9.80 9.70
N GLY A 244 -3.74 -9.85 9.76
CA GLY A 244 -3.00 -10.72 10.66
C GLY A 244 -3.08 -10.21 12.10
N ASN A 245 -4.04 -10.73 12.87
CA ASN A 245 -4.17 -10.41 14.28
C ASN A 245 -2.85 -10.64 15.04
N GLY A 246 -2.45 -9.68 15.88
CA GLY A 246 -1.30 -9.82 16.78
C GLY A 246 0.05 -9.38 16.22
N LEU A 247 0.13 -8.93 14.97
CA LEU A 247 1.38 -8.43 14.36
C LEU A 247 2.04 -7.29 15.14
N GLY A 248 1.23 -6.35 15.62
CA GLY A 248 1.72 -5.26 16.48
C GLY A 248 2.29 -5.75 17.81
N ILE A 249 1.82 -6.89 18.34
CA ILE A 249 2.36 -7.50 19.57
C ILE A 249 3.73 -8.08 19.29
N ILE A 250 3.88 -8.81 18.17
CA ILE A 250 5.17 -9.40 17.76
C ILE A 250 6.21 -8.31 17.53
N LEU A 251 5.85 -7.22 16.84
CA LEU A 251 6.76 -6.08 16.63
C LEU A 251 7.19 -5.42 17.95
N ARG A 252 6.29 -5.30 18.92
CA ARG A 252 6.62 -4.79 20.26
C ARG A 252 7.57 -5.71 21.02
N GLN A 253 7.34 -7.02 20.96
CA GLN A 253 8.25 -8.01 21.57
C GLN A 253 9.62 -7.98 20.90
N LEU A 254 9.66 -7.86 19.58
CA LEU A 254 10.91 -7.72 18.82
C LEU A 254 11.68 -6.46 19.24
N ASN A 255 11.00 -5.31 19.39
CA ASN A 255 11.60 -4.09 19.92
C ASN A 255 12.22 -4.32 21.32
N GLN A 256 11.53 -5.05 22.20
CA GLN A 256 12.03 -5.32 23.56
C GLN A 256 13.27 -6.20 23.55
N VAL A 257 13.28 -7.27 22.75
CA VAL A 257 14.42 -8.20 22.65
C VAL A 257 15.66 -7.55 22.04
N LEU A 258 15.46 -6.57 21.15
CA LEU A 258 16.53 -5.88 20.45
C LEU A 258 17.03 -4.61 21.16
N ALA A 259 16.41 -4.20 22.27
CA ALA A 259 16.73 -2.93 22.96
C ALA A 259 18.22 -2.79 23.33
N ASP A 260 18.86 -3.88 23.76
CA ASP A 260 20.27 -3.89 24.19
C ASP A 260 21.25 -4.33 23.09
N LYS A 261 20.78 -4.42 21.83
CA LYS A 261 21.62 -4.83 20.69
C LYS A 261 22.25 -3.63 20.00
N THR A 262 23.33 -3.87 19.26
CA THR A 262 23.96 -2.83 18.44
C THR A 262 22.97 -2.33 17.38
N PRO A 263 23.06 -1.05 16.95
CA PRO A 263 22.17 -0.51 15.92
C PRO A 263 22.16 -1.34 14.62
N GLU A 264 23.31 -1.91 14.25
CA GLU A 264 23.40 -2.77 13.07
C GLU A 264 22.64 -4.10 13.26
N ALA A 265 22.80 -4.75 14.42
CA ALA A 265 22.07 -5.98 14.73
C ALA A 265 20.56 -5.72 14.82
N TYR A 266 20.16 -4.59 15.42
CA TYR A 266 18.77 -4.14 15.46
C TYR A 266 18.20 -3.99 14.05
N ARG A 267 18.89 -3.25 13.18
CA ARG A 267 18.50 -3.03 11.78
C ARG A 267 18.34 -4.35 11.04
N LYS A 268 19.37 -5.19 11.06
CA LYS A 268 19.38 -6.48 10.33
C LYS A 268 18.25 -7.40 10.81
N ALA A 269 18.03 -7.49 12.13
CA ALA A 269 16.95 -8.29 12.69
C ALA A 269 15.57 -7.77 12.29
N PHE A 270 15.33 -6.46 12.37
CA PHE A 270 14.05 -5.86 11.98
C PHE A 270 13.75 -6.03 10.49
N ARG A 271 14.76 -5.78 9.64
CA ARG A 271 14.61 -5.94 8.20
C ARG A 271 14.33 -7.39 7.83
N HIS A 272 15.10 -8.32 8.40
CA HIS A 272 14.90 -9.74 8.16
C HIS A 272 13.51 -10.21 8.63
N PHE A 273 13.04 -9.74 9.78
CA PHE A 273 11.68 -10.03 10.25
C PHE A 273 10.62 -9.49 9.27
N SER A 274 10.77 -8.24 8.81
CA SER A 274 9.86 -7.61 7.84
C SER A 274 9.78 -8.41 6.53
N ASP A 275 10.92 -8.87 6.02
CA ASP A 275 10.99 -9.65 4.79
C ASP A 275 10.45 -11.07 4.97
N ALA A 276 10.77 -11.71 6.10
CA ALA A 276 10.26 -13.04 6.45
C ALA A 276 8.74 -13.04 6.62
N LEU A 277 8.19 -11.99 7.23
CA LEU A 277 6.74 -11.81 7.37
C LEU A 277 6.07 -11.73 6.00
N GLY A 278 6.58 -10.90 5.09
CA GLY A 278 6.05 -10.79 3.73
C GLY A 278 6.04 -12.13 3.00
N LYS A 279 7.16 -12.89 3.08
CA LYS A 279 7.26 -14.24 2.51
C LYS A 279 6.26 -15.22 3.14
N ALA A 280 6.12 -15.18 4.47
CA ALA A 280 5.18 -16.05 5.19
C ALA A 280 3.73 -15.77 4.77
N THR A 281 3.35 -14.49 4.61
CA THR A 281 2.01 -14.10 4.13
C THR A 281 1.75 -14.65 2.73
N VAL A 282 2.71 -14.52 1.81
CA VAL A 282 2.58 -15.06 0.45
C VAL A 282 2.40 -16.58 0.47
N ILE A 283 3.24 -17.31 1.21
CA ILE A 283 3.16 -18.78 1.31
C ILE A 283 1.84 -19.22 1.94
N ALA A 284 1.39 -18.53 3.00
CA ALA A 284 0.13 -18.85 3.66
C ALA A 284 -1.07 -18.65 2.71
N ALA A 285 -1.08 -17.55 1.95
CA ALA A 285 -2.11 -17.29 0.95
C ALA A 285 -2.09 -18.35 -0.16
N GLN A 286 -0.91 -18.70 -0.69
CA GLN A 286 -0.78 -19.75 -1.70
C GLN A 286 -1.33 -21.09 -1.20
N ARG A 287 -0.99 -21.50 0.04
CA ARG A 287 -1.52 -22.73 0.64
C ARG A 287 -3.04 -22.69 0.81
N ALA A 288 -3.62 -21.55 1.18
CA ALA A 288 -5.07 -21.42 1.28
C ALA A 288 -5.75 -21.58 -0.09
N THR A 289 -5.15 -21.01 -1.14
CA THR A 289 -5.67 -21.08 -2.52
C THR A 289 -5.61 -22.49 -3.11
N GLN A 290 -4.80 -23.42 -2.57
CA GLN A 290 -4.76 -24.83 -3.01
C GLN A 290 -6.05 -25.61 -2.74
N PHE A 291 -6.91 -25.10 -1.85
CA PHE A 291 -8.18 -25.74 -1.49
C PHE A 291 -9.36 -25.24 -2.33
N VAL A 292 -9.09 -24.45 -3.38
CA VAL A 292 -10.09 -23.94 -4.35
C VAL A 292 -10.31 -24.97 -5.47
#